data_AF-A0A934EMX6-F1
#
_entry.id   AF-A0A934EMX6-F1
#
_cell.length_a   1.000
_cell.length_b   1.000
_cell.length_c   1.000
_cell.angle_alpha   90.00
_cell.angle_beta   90.00
_cell.angle_gamma   90.00
#
_symmetry.space_group_name_H-M   'P 1'
#
loop_
_entity.id
_entity.type
_entity.pdbx_description
1 polymer ?
#
loop_
_entity_poly.entity_id
_entity_poly.type
_entity_poly.pdbx_seq_one_letter_code
_entity_poly.pdbx_strand_id
1 'polypeptide(L)' 'MILGEWRSVVRYDTAHGFAHKDVMKANGEIVKQPLFFETYNLAFTHATLDLKMNWRQYKESLEKELKK' A
#
# COMPACT_ATOMS: atom_id res chain seq x y z
N MET A 1 11.84 -20.48 9.72
CA MET A 1 10.39 -20.20 9.67
C MET A 1 10.15 -18.86 10.32
N ILE A 2 9.44 -17.95 9.67
CA ILE A 2 8.96 -16.72 10.31
C ILE A 2 7.66 -17.10 11.02
N LEU A 3 7.64 -16.94 12.35
CA LEU A 3 6.47 -17.23 13.18
C LEU A 3 5.57 -15.98 13.22
N GLY A 4 4.28 -16.14 12.91
CA GLY A 4 3.28 -15.06 12.94
C GLY A 4 2.38 -15.02 11.70
N GLU A 5 1.31 -14.23 11.79
CA GLU A 5 0.41 -13.97 10.67
C GLU A 5 0.97 -12.83 9.80
N TRP A 6 1.15 -13.11 8.51
CA TRP A 6 1.54 -12.08 7.54
C TRP A 6 0.34 -11.21 7.20
N ARG A 7 0.53 -9.89 7.30
CA ARG A 7 -0.50 -8.91 6.95
C ARG A 7 0.03 -7.94 5.91
N SER A 8 -0.70 -7.81 4.82
CA SER A 8 -0.45 -6.77 3.82
C SER A 8 -0.74 -5.39 4.43
N VAL A 9 0.09 -4.40 4.14
CA VAL A 9 -0.03 -3.03 4.67
C VAL A 9 -0.42 -2.06 3.56
N VAL A 10 0.38 -2.03 2.49
CA VAL A 10 0.15 -1.22 1.30
C VAL A 10 0.65 -1.99 0.08
N ARG A 11 -0.02 -1.83 -1.05
CA ARG A 11 0.31 -2.49 -2.32
C ARG A 11 0.15 -1.52 -3.47
N TYR A 12 1.05 -1.61 -4.45
CA TYR A 12 0.95 -0.92 -5.72
C TYR A 12 0.88 -1.94 -6.84
N ASP A 13 -0.06 -1.78 -7.77
CA ASP A 13 -0.12 -2.58 -8.98
C ASP A 13 -0.74 -1.78 -10.16
N THR A 14 -0.86 -2.45 -11.31
CA THR A 14 -1.48 -1.93 -12.54
C THR A 14 -2.64 -2.79 -13.02
N ALA A 15 -3.22 -3.61 -12.14
CA ALA A 15 -4.38 -4.42 -12.47
C ALA A 15 -5.54 -3.50 -12.89
N HIS A 16 -6.32 -3.96 -13.87
CA HIS A 16 -7.48 -3.23 -14.43
C HIS A 16 -7.15 -2.01 -15.29
N GLY A 17 -5.93 -1.93 -15.84
CA GLY A 17 -5.58 -0.97 -16.89
C GLY A 17 -5.25 0.44 -16.39
N PHE A 18 -5.07 0.61 -15.08
CA PHE A 18 -4.54 1.83 -14.47
C PHE A 18 -3.71 1.49 -13.23
N ALA A 19 -2.72 2.33 -12.94
CA ALA A 19 -1.93 2.20 -11.73
C ALA A 19 -2.77 2.58 -10.51
N HIS A 20 -2.64 1.84 -9.41
CA HIS A 20 -3.31 2.18 -8.17
C HIS A 20 -2.54 1.75 -6.93
N LYS A 21 -2.86 2.39 -5.81
CA LYS A 21 -2.40 2.06 -4.47
C LYS A 21 -3.55 1.49 -3.66
N ASP A 22 -3.36 0.30 -3.11
CA ASP A 22 -4.28 -0.31 -2.15
C ASP A 22 -3.69 -0.18 -0.74
N VAL A 23 -4.43 0.45 0.16
CA VAL A 23 -4.07 0.55 1.60
C VAL A 23 -4.97 -0.39 2.38
N MET A 24 -4.35 -1.29 3.14
CA MET A 24 -5.04 -2.34 3.89
C MET A 24 -5.38 -1.85 5.29
N LYS A 25 -6.62 -2.09 5.73
CA LYS A 25 -7.10 -1.77 7.07
C LYS A 25 -7.14 -3.00 7.96
N ALA A 26 -7.05 -2.80 9.27
CA ALA A 26 -7.06 -3.91 10.23
C ALA A 26 -8.35 -4.75 10.20
N ASN A 27 -9.47 -4.14 9.81
CA ASN A 27 -10.78 -4.77 9.66
C ASN A 27 -10.94 -5.55 8.33
N GLY A 28 -9.91 -5.60 7.48
CA GLY A 28 -9.95 -6.25 6.17
C GLY A 28 -10.45 -5.36 5.02
N GLU A 29 -10.82 -4.11 5.30
CA GLU A 29 -11.16 -3.13 4.26
C GLU A 29 -9.91 -2.76 3.43
N ILE A 30 -10.12 -2.56 2.13
CA ILE A 30 -9.09 -2.14 1.19
C ILE A 30 -9.48 -0.79 0.61
N VAL A 31 -8.68 0.23 0.92
CA VAL A 31 -8.86 1.56 0.33
C VAL A 31 -8.04 1.65 -0.96
N LYS A 32 -8.73 1.53 -2.10
CA LYS A 32 -8.12 1.66 -3.44
C LYS A 32 -8.03 3.12 -3.86
N GLN A 33 -6.83 3.54 -4.24
CA GLN A 33 -6.52 4.90 -4.68
C GLN A 33 -5.94 4.87 -6.09
N PRO A 34 -6.70 5.29 -7.12
CA PRO A 34 -6.18 5.43 -8.47
C PRO A 34 -4.98 6.39 -8.53
N LEU A 35 -3.99 6.06 -9.34
CA LEU A 35 -2.81 6.87 -9.59
C LEU A 35 -2.83 7.35 -11.04
N PHE A 36 -3.00 8.65 -11.22
CA PHE A 36 -3.08 9.28 -12.53
C PHE A 36 -1.68 9.73 -12.98
N PHE A 37 -0.95 8.79 -13.59
CA PHE A 37 0.33 9.06 -14.23
C PHE A 37 0.24 8.79 -15.73
N GLU A 38 0.99 9.57 -16.51
CA GLU A 38 1.05 9.42 -17.98
C GLU A 38 1.61 8.06 -18.40
N THR A 39 2.53 7.49 -17.62
CA THR A 39 3.13 6.19 -17.89
C THR A 39 3.24 5.35 -16.63
N TYR A 40 3.25 4.02 -16.79
CA TYR A 40 3.53 3.11 -15.68
C TYR A 40 4.94 3.27 -15.10
N ASN A 41 5.91 3.77 -15.88
CA ASN A 41 7.25 4.07 -15.36
C ASN A 41 7.20 5.21 -14.34
N LEU A 42 6.46 6.29 -14.63
CA LEU A 42 6.24 7.37 -13.66
C LEU A 42 5.48 6.89 -12.42
N ALA A 43 4.46 6.04 -12.61
CA ALA A 43 3.74 5.42 -11.49
C ALA A 43 4.66 4.53 -10.62
N PHE A 44 5.55 3.76 -11.24
CA PHE A 44 6.52 2.90 -10.55
C PHE A 44 7.56 3.73 -9.76
N THR A 45 8.06 4.81 -10.36
CA THR A 45 8.94 5.76 -9.66
C THR A 45 8.21 6.36 -8.45
N HIS A 46 6.96 6.79 -8.62
CA HIS A 46 6.14 7.28 -7.51
C HIS A 46 5.95 6.22 -6.41
N ALA A 47 5.56 5.00 -6.76
CA ALA A 47 5.38 3.90 -5.81
C ALA A 47 6.66 3.63 -5.00
N THR A 48 7.82 3.62 -5.66
CA THR A 48 9.11 3.41 -5.00
C THR A 48 9.45 4.54 -4.04
N LEU A 49 9.24 5.79 -4.44
CA LEU A 49 9.49 6.96 -3.58
C LEU A 49 8.55 6.97 -2.39
N ASP A 50 7.26 6.75 -2.61
CA ASP A 50 6.26 6.72 -1.55
C ASP A 50 6.56 5.61 -0.52
N LEU A 51 6.87 4.39 -0.96
CA LEU A 51 7.25 3.30 -0.05
C LEU A 51 8.48 3.68 0.79
N LYS A 52 9.51 4.29 0.19
CA LYS A 52 10.71 4.72 0.92
C LYS A 52 10.41 5.82 1.94
N MET A 53 9.56 6.77 1.60
CA MET A 53 9.26 7.92 2.47
C MET A 53 8.24 7.58 3.55
N ASN A 54 7.25 6.73 3.24
CA ASN A 54 6.02 6.59 4.01
C ASN A 54 5.85 5.21 4.68
N TRP A 55 6.77 4.25 4.47
CA TRP A 55 6.66 2.89 5.04
C TRP A 55 6.36 2.88 6.54
N ARG A 56 7.06 3.73 7.30
CA ARG A 56 6.89 3.80 8.75
C ARG A 56 5.47 4.22 9.13
N GLN A 57 4.91 5.25 8.48
CA GLN A 57 3.54 5.68 8.77
C GLN A 57 2.51 4.62 8.39
N TYR A 58 2.68 3.93 7.26
CA TYR A 58 1.76 2.85 6.86
C TYR A 58 1.73 1.74 7.90
N LYS A 59 2.90 1.29 8.36
CA LYS A 59 3.02 0.27 9.40
C LYS A 59 2.39 0.76 10.71
N GLU A 60 2.74 1.95 11.18
CA GLU A 60 2.21 2.51 12.43
C GLU A 60 0.69 2.71 12.39
N SER A 61 0.12 3.06 11.23
CA SER A 61 -1.33 3.18 11.06
C SER A 61 -2.02 1.84 11.24
N LEU A 62 -1.53 0.78 10.58
CA LEU A 62 -2.11 -0.56 10.71
C LEU A 62 -1.96 -1.09 12.14
N GLU A 63 -0.80 -0.91 12.77
CA GLU A 63 -0.56 -1.32 14.15
C GLU A 63 -1.48 -0.60 15.15
N LYS A 64 -1.78 0.68 14.92
CA LYS A 64 -2.74 1.43 15.73
C LYS A 64 -4.17 0.92 15.56
N GLU A 65 -4.55 0.55 14.34
CA GLU A 65 -5.86 -0.04 14.07
C GLU A 65 -6.02 -1.44 14.70
N LEU A 66 -4.97 -2.26 14.70
CA LEU A 66 -4.98 -3.61 15.31
C LEU A 66 -5.04 -3.61 16.85
N LYS A 67 -4.68 -2.50 17.50
CA LYS A 67 -4.71 -2.35 18.97
C LYS A 67 -6.05 -1.81 19.50
N LYS A 68 -6.97 -1.44 18.61
CA LYS A 68 -8.34 -1.03 18.96
C LYS A 68 -9.24 -2.25 19.05
#